data_AF-A0A8C3TQJ5-F1
#
_entry.id   AF-A0A8C3TQJ5-F1
#
_cell.length_a   1.000
_cell.length_b   1.000
_cell.length_c   1.000
_cell.angle_alpha   90.00
_cell.angle_beta   90.00
_cell.angle_gamma   90.00
#
_symmetry.space_group_name_H-M   'P 1'
#
loop_
_entity.id
_entity.type
_entity.pdbx_description
1 polymer ?
#
loop_
_entity_poly.entity_id
_entity_poly.type
_entity_poly.pdbx_seq_one_letter_code
_entity_poly.pdbx_strand_id
1 'polypeptide(L)'
;SKNSHLNSLSLILSQTLQFFDNLMCELSSKAKGLTSQSTELCSTVRNLLQAVVQLLETLTGCVHYVCSLQELSLQSIHSLPSSVLWVVKSTFTHCKDSESVYCGHLHLISDLLQAMFKETYSLQKQLMELFDLISISSASSEEDITCMVSGICELGTF
;
A
#
# COMPACT_ATOMS: atom_id res chain seq x y z
N SER A 1 4.13 -9.33 26.90
CA SER A 1 2.85 -9.63 26.22
C SER A 1 2.51 -8.62 25.11
N LYS A 2 2.78 -7.30 25.22
CA LYS A 2 2.57 -6.35 24.10
C LYS A 2 3.65 -6.39 22.99
N ASN A 3 4.94 -6.51 23.35
CA ASN A 3 6.06 -6.52 22.37
C ASN A 3 6.08 -7.75 21.44
N SER A 4 5.46 -8.88 21.83
CA SER A 4 5.38 -10.07 20.97
C SER A 4 4.45 -9.88 19.77
N HIS A 5 3.34 -9.14 19.94
CA HIS A 5 2.40 -8.88 18.84
C HIS A 5 2.97 -7.94 17.78
N LEU A 6 3.79 -6.96 18.20
CA LEU A 6 4.43 -6.00 17.30
C LEU A 6 5.56 -6.65 16.46
N ASN A 7 6.35 -7.55 17.06
CA ASN A 7 7.34 -8.34 16.32
C ASN A 7 6.68 -9.27 15.29
N SER A 8 5.54 -9.88 15.63
CA SER A 8 4.75 -10.66 14.66
C SER A 8 4.20 -9.78 13.54
N LEU A 9 3.77 -8.54 13.84
CA LEU A 9 3.27 -7.59 12.85
C LEU A 9 4.36 -7.20 11.83
N SER A 10 5.59 -6.93 12.28
CA SER A 10 6.70 -6.59 11.36
C SER A 10 7.08 -7.75 10.43
N LEU A 11 7.02 -9.00 10.91
CA LEU A 11 7.30 -10.17 10.07
C LEU A 11 6.19 -10.37 9.02
N ILE A 12 4.93 -10.29 9.45
CA ILE A 12 3.77 -10.40 8.56
C ILE A 12 3.79 -9.28 7.53
N LEU A 13 4.12 -8.05 7.94
CA LEU A 13 4.25 -6.90 7.06
C LEU A 13 5.31 -7.13 5.97
N SER A 14 6.50 -7.62 6.33
CA SER A 14 7.55 -7.91 5.36
C SER A 14 7.10 -8.95 4.30
N GLN A 15 6.42 -10.02 4.75
CA GLN A 15 5.84 -11.00 3.83
C GLN A 15 4.72 -10.41 2.95
N THR A 16 3.89 -9.55 3.53
CA THR A 16 2.81 -8.83 2.83
C THR A 16 3.37 -7.92 1.73
N LEU A 17 4.47 -7.22 2.01
CA LEU A 17 5.13 -6.37 1.03
C LEU A 17 5.73 -7.19 -0.11
N GLN A 18 6.43 -8.28 0.22
CA GLN A 18 6.97 -9.17 -0.81
C GLN A 18 5.85 -9.74 -1.69
N PHE A 19 4.70 -10.08 -1.10
CA PHE A 19 3.54 -10.53 -1.85
C PHE A 19 2.98 -9.42 -2.75
N PHE A 20 2.86 -8.18 -2.26
CA PHE A 20 2.46 -7.03 -3.06
C PHE A 20 3.42 -6.79 -4.23
N ASP A 21 4.74 -6.80 -3.99
CA ASP A 21 5.78 -6.65 -5.01
C ASP A 21 5.61 -7.67 -6.14
N ASN A 22 5.42 -8.93 -5.76
CA ASN A 22 5.20 -10.02 -6.71
C ASN A 22 3.92 -9.79 -7.54
N LEU A 23 2.81 -9.40 -6.89
CA LEU A 23 1.56 -9.09 -7.58
C LEU A 23 1.74 -7.95 -8.59
N MET A 24 2.39 -6.85 -8.19
CA MET A 24 2.61 -5.68 -9.06
C MET A 24 3.54 -6.01 -10.24
N CYS A 25 4.58 -6.82 -9.99
CA CYS A 25 5.48 -7.31 -11.04
C CYS A 25 4.74 -8.20 -12.05
N GLU A 26 3.97 -9.17 -11.57
CA GLU A 26 3.16 -10.05 -12.43
C GLU A 26 2.12 -9.25 -13.21
N LEU A 27 1.43 -8.32 -12.55
CA LEU A 27 0.45 -7.45 -13.17
C LEU A 27 1.07 -6.65 -14.32
N SER A 28 2.22 -6.02 -14.08
CA SER A 28 2.95 -5.24 -15.09
C SER A 28 3.43 -6.10 -16.27
N SER A 29 3.83 -7.34 -15.99
CA SER A 29 4.23 -8.31 -17.02
C SER A 29 3.04 -8.74 -17.89
N LYS A 30 1.91 -9.07 -17.26
CA LYS A 30 0.70 -9.56 -17.95
C LYS A 30 -0.07 -8.45 -18.65
N ALA A 31 -0.08 -7.23 -18.12
CA ALA A 31 -0.78 -6.08 -18.70
C ALA A 31 -0.29 -5.75 -20.11
N LYS A 32 1.01 -5.93 -20.41
CA LYS A 32 1.59 -5.69 -21.74
C LYS A 32 1.02 -6.59 -22.84
N GLY A 33 0.51 -7.76 -22.49
CA GLY A 33 -0.12 -8.69 -23.43
C GLY A 33 -1.63 -8.52 -23.55
N LEU A 34 -2.23 -7.61 -22.78
CA LEU A 34 -3.68 -7.48 -22.69
C LEU A 34 -4.25 -7.04 -24.04
N THR A 35 -5.19 -7.82 -24.56
CA THR A 35 -5.94 -7.52 -25.77
C THR A 35 -7.40 -7.89 -25.55
N SER A 36 -8.33 -7.31 -26.31
CA SER A 36 -9.76 -7.60 -26.20
C SER A 36 -10.14 -9.04 -26.57
N GLN A 37 -9.25 -9.77 -27.24
CA GLN A 37 -9.48 -11.15 -27.70
C GLN A 37 -8.97 -12.20 -26.70
N SER A 38 -8.05 -11.84 -25.80
CA SER A 38 -7.46 -12.78 -24.83
C SER A 38 -8.26 -12.78 -23.51
N THR A 39 -9.36 -13.53 -23.49
CA THR A 39 -10.26 -13.62 -22.34
C THR A 39 -9.57 -14.22 -21.11
N GLU A 40 -8.72 -15.22 -21.28
CA GLU A 40 -7.94 -15.84 -20.21
C GLU A 40 -6.94 -14.86 -19.58
N LEU A 41 -6.18 -14.13 -20.40
CA LEU A 41 -5.25 -13.12 -19.91
C LEU A 41 -5.98 -11.96 -19.23
N CYS A 42 -7.11 -11.52 -19.80
CA CYS A 42 -7.96 -10.51 -19.19
C CYS A 42 -8.45 -10.96 -17.81
N SER A 43 -8.91 -12.21 -17.68
CA SER A 43 -9.30 -12.77 -16.38
C SER A 43 -8.14 -12.82 -15.38
N THR A 44 -6.93 -13.17 -15.85
CA THR A 44 -5.72 -13.21 -15.02
C THR A 44 -5.37 -11.82 -14.50
N VAL A 45 -5.34 -10.81 -15.39
CA VAL A 45 -5.08 -9.41 -15.01
C VAL A 45 -6.12 -8.90 -14.03
N ARG A 46 -7.41 -9.20 -14.25
CA ARG A 46 -8.49 -8.84 -13.34
C ARG A 46 -8.32 -9.49 -11.96
N ASN A 47 -7.95 -10.77 -11.91
CA ASN A 47 -7.70 -11.47 -10.66
C ASN A 47 -6.50 -10.87 -9.90
N LEU A 48 -5.42 -10.51 -10.60
CA LEU A 48 -4.27 -9.84 -9.99
C LEU A 48 -4.64 -8.47 -9.43
N LEU A 49 -5.36 -7.65 -10.20
CA LEU A 49 -5.88 -6.35 -9.73
C LEU A 49 -6.76 -6.51 -8.49
N GLN A 50 -7.66 -7.50 -8.50
CA GLN A 50 -8.55 -7.75 -7.37
C GLN A 50 -7.80 -8.23 -6.13
N ALA A 51 -6.74 -9.04 -6.29
CA ALA A 51 -5.86 -9.41 -5.19
C ALA A 51 -5.15 -8.18 -4.60
N VAL A 52 -4.71 -7.24 -5.44
CA VAL A 52 -4.13 -5.97 -4.96
C VAL A 52 -5.17 -5.14 -4.19
N VAL A 53 -6.41 -5.02 -4.67
CA VAL A 53 -7.50 -4.34 -3.94
C VAL A 53 -7.70 -4.94 -2.55
N GLN A 54 -7.85 -6.27 -2.46
CA GLN A 54 -8.06 -6.96 -1.19
C GLN A 54 -6.88 -6.79 -0.23
N LEU A 55 -5.66 -6.76 -0.76
CA LEU A 55 -4.47 -6.51 0.03
C LEU A 55 -4.46 -5.10 0.60
N LEU A 56 -4.83 -4.09 -0.19
CA LEU A 56 -4.96 -2.70 0.24
C LEU A 56 -6.05 -2.54 1.31
N GLU A 57 -7.21 -3.17 1.14
CA GLU A 57 -8.29 -3.18 2.14
C GLU A 57 -7.80 -3.79 3.47
N THR A 58 -7.11 -4.93 3.38
CA THR A 58 -6.55 -5.61 4.56
C THR A 58 -5.52 -4.75 5.26
N LEU A 59 -4.60 -4.15 4.51
CA LEU A 59 -3.56 -3.28 5.05
C LEU A 59 -4.16 -2.01 5.68
N THR A 60 -5.22 -1.47 5.08
CA THR A 60 -5.99 -0.34 5.63
C THR A 60 -6.59 -0.71 6.99
N GLY A 61 -7.22 -1.88 7.08
CA GLY A 61 -7.74 -2.41 8.35
C GLY A 61 -6.65 -2.63 9.40
N CYS A 62 -5.47 -3.11 8.98
CA CYS A 62 -4.32 -3.26 9.89
C CYS A 62 -3.82 -1.91 10.42
N VAL A 63 -3.65 -0.91 9.57
CA VAL A 63 -3.21 0.44 9.99
C VAL A 63 -4.25 1.08 10.90
N HIS A 64 -5.54 0.96 10.56
CA HIS A 64 -6.64 1.43 11.40
C HIS A 64 -6.63 0.78 12.79
N TYR A 65 -6.44 -0.54 12.84
CA TYR A 65 -6.32 -1.26 14.10
C TYR A 65 -5.13 -0.75 14.92
N VAL A 66 -3.96 -0.53 14.30
CA VAL A 66 -2.80 0.05 14.98
C VAL A 66 -3.12 1.44 15.53
N CYS A 67 -3.79 2.31 14.76
CA CYS A 67 -4.23 3.64 15.22
C CYS A 67 -5.15 3.57 16.45
N SER A 68 -5.94 2.51 16.59
CA SER A 68 -6.82 2.31 17.75
C SER A 68 -6.08 1.90 19.04
N LEU A 69 -4.80 1.52 18.97
CA LEU A 69 -4.01 1.13 20.13
C LEU A 69 -3.50 2.36 20.88
N GLN A 70 -3.66 2.39 22.21
CA GLN A 70 -3.12 3.46 23.05
C GLN A 70 -1.58 3.38 23.21
N GLU A 71 -0.93 4.54 23.20
CA GLU A 71 0.51 4.75 23.38
C GLU A 71 1.38 4.05 22.33
N LEU A 72 1.21 4.45 21.07
CA LEU A 72 2.10 4.02 19.98
C LEU A 72 3.47 4.69 20.13
N SER A 73 4.51 3.89 20.40
CA SER A 73 5.88 4.37 20.31
C SER A 73 6.46 4.10 18.92
N LEU A 74 7.15 5.08 18.36
CA LEU A 74 7.77 5.00 17.03
C LEU A 74 8.71 3.79 16.89
N GLN A 75 9.41 3.43 17.98
CA GLN A 75 10.28 2.26 18.06
C GLN A 75 9.55 0.91 17.88
N SER A 76 8.25 0.85 18.17
CA SER A 76 7.47 -0.38 18.05
C SER A 76 6.88 -0.62 16.66
N ILE A 77 6.82 0.44 15.83
CA ILE A 77 6.09 0.44 14.55
C ILE A 77 6.99 0.91 13.40
N HIS A 78 8.28 1.18 13.62
CA HIS A 78 9.19 1.87 12.69
C HIS A 78 9.13 1.41 11.22
N SER A 79 8.92 0.12 10.94
CA SER A 79 8.78 -0.39 9.57
C SER A 79 7.43 -0.08 8.92
N LEU A 80 6.33 -0.01 9.68
CA LEU A 80 4.98 0.10 9.13
C LEU A 80 4.73 1.38 8.33
N PRO A 81 5.03 2.60 8.81
CA PRO A 81 4.73 3.82 8.06
C PRO A 81 5.48 3.85 6.72
N SER A 82 6.76 3.49 6.71
CA SER A 82 7.58 3.45 5.49
C SER A 82 7.11 2.40 4.51
N SER A 83 6.76 1.21 4.99
CA SER A 83 6.22 0.12 4.18
C SER A 83 4.87 0.47 3.55
N VAL A 84 3.95 1.05 4.34
CA VAL A 84 2.64 1.48 3.86
C VAL A 84 2.79 2.64 2.87
N LEU A 85 3.67 3.60 3.14
CA LEU A 85 3.98 4.69 2.22
C LEU A 85 4.47 4.16 0.88
N TRP A 86 5.36 3.17 0.89
CA TRP A 86 5.86 2.55 -0.32
C TRP A 86 4.74 1.85 -1.13
N VAL A 87 3.82 1.14 -0.46
CA VAL A 87 2.64 0.56 -1.12
C VAL A 87 1.77 1.65 -1.74
N VAL A 88 1.45 2.70 -0.99
CA VAL A 88 0.64 3.84 -1.46
C VAL A 88 1.24 4.48 -2.70
N LYS A 89 2.54 4.80 -2.65
CA LYS A 89 3.30 5.39 -3.75
C LYS A 89 3.31 4.49 -4.98
N SER A 90 3.60 3.21 -4.80
CA SER A 90 3.65 2.24 -5.90
C SER A 90 2.29 2.09 -6.56
N THR A 91 1.21 2.01 -5.79
CA THR A 91 -0.14 1.90 -6.36
C THR A 91 -0.58 3.17 -7.07
N PHE A 92 -0.38 4.36 -6.49
CA PHE A 92 -0.72 5.60 -7.19
C PHE A 92 0.08 5.81 -8.47
N THR A 93 1.38 5.45 -8.46
CA THR A 93 2.22 5.48 -9.66
C THR A 93 1.64 4.56 -10.73
N HIS A 94 1.26 3.33 -10.37
CA HIS A 94 0.61 2.40 -11.30
C HIS A 94 -0.72 2.93 -11.85
N CYS A 95 -1.56 3.54 -11.00
CA CYS A 95 -2.81 4.16 -11.44
C CYS A 95 -2.55 5.33 -12.40
N LYS A 96 -1.54 6.15 -12.13
CA LYS A 96 -1.13 7.27 -12.99
C LYS A 96 -0.64 6.79 -14.35
N ASP A 97 0.16 5.72 -14.36
CA ASP A 97 0.76 5.17 -15.58
C ASP A 97 -0.16 4.18 -16.31
N SER A 98 -1.36 3.93 -15.77
CA SER A 98 -2.26 2.86 -16.21
C SER A 98 -2.61 2.91 -17.70
N GLU A 99 -2.79 4.10 -18.28
CA GLU A 99 -3.05 4.25 -19.72
C GLU A 99 -1.94 3.63 -20.58
N SER A 100 -0.68 3.83 -20.18
CA SER A 100 0.47 3.24 -20.84
C SER A 100 0.62 1.74 -20.55
N VAL A 101 0.39 1.33 -19.30
CA VAL A 101 0.54 -0.06 -18.83
C VAL A 101 -0.45 -1.00 -19.52
N TYR A 102 -1.69 -0.55 -19.74
CA TYR A 102 -2.75 -1.36 -20.34
C TYR A 102 -2.94 -1.11 -21.84
N CYS A 103 -2.03 -0.38 -22.49
CA CYS A 103 -2.00 -0.19 -23.95
C CYS A 103 -3.35 0.21 -24.59
N GLY A 104 -4.12 1.08 -23.94
CA GLY A 104 -5.44 1.52 -24.43
C GLY A 104 -6.61 0.56 -24.13
N HIS A 105 -6.37 -0.55 -23.41
CA HIS A 105 -7.39 -1.52 -22.99
C HIS A 105 -7.91 -1.28 -21.57
N LEU A 106 -7.75 -0.06 -21.04
CA LEU A 106 -8.24 0.36 -19.71
C LEU A 106 -9.71 0.02 -19.46
N HIS A 107 -10.57 0.14 -20.47
CA HIS A 107 -12.00 -0.13 -20.36
C HIS A 107 -12.31 -1.55 -19.87
N LEU A 108 -11.41 -2.52 -20.08
CA LEU A 108 -11.57 -3.91 -19.61
C LEU A 108 -11.39 -4.07 -18.10
N ILE A 109 -10.74 -3.10 -17.45
CA ILE A 109 -10.25 -3.19 -16.07
C ILE A 109 -10.47 -1.91 -15.24
N SER A 110 -11.16 -0.92 -15.81
CA SER A 110 -11.35 0.42 -15.23
C SER A 110 -12.06 0.40 -13.87
N ASP A 111 -13.01 -0.51 -13.69
CA ASP A 111 -13.71 -0.74 -12.43
C ASP A 111 -12.75 -1.15 -11.31
N LEU A 112 -11.83 -2.07 -11.61
CA LEU A 112 -10.83 -2.55 -10.65
C LEU A 112 -9.73 -1.51 -10.39
N LEU A 113 -9.30 -0.75 -11.40
CA LEU A 113 -8.38 0.36 -11.17
C LEU A 113 -8.99 1.46 -10.30
N GLN A 114 -10.28 1.75 -10.48
CA GLN A 114 -10.99 2.70 -9.64
C GLN A 114 -11.10 2.18 -8.19
N ALA A 115 -11.38 0.89 -8.02
CA ALA A 115 -11.36 0.25 -6.71
C ALA A 115 -9.98 0.33 -6.05
N MET A 116 -8.91 0.00 -6.79
CA MET A 116 -7.53 0.13 -6.30
C MET A 116 -7.23 1.55 -5.84
N PHE A 117 -7.51 2.56 -6.69
CA PHE A 117 -7.27 3.95 -6.36
C PHE A 117 -8.00 4.37 -5.08
N LYS A 118 -9.28 3.98 -4.95
CA LYS A 118 -10.09 4.30 -3.77
C LYS A 118 -9.51 3.67 -2.49
N GLU A 119 -9.10 2.41 -2.54
CA GLU A 119 -8.52 1.74 -1.39
C GLU A 119 -7.12 2.25 -1.05
N THR A 120 -6.32 2.61 -2.04
CA THR A 120 -5.04 3.32 -1.82
C THR A 120 -5.26 4.66 -1.11
N TYR A 121 -6.29 5.42 -1.50
CA TYR A 121 -6.63 6.67 -0.85
C TYR A 121 -7.14 6.47 0.59
N SER A 122 -7.90 5.39 0.84
CA SER A 122 -8.31 4.99 2.19
C SER A 122 -7.09 4.67 3.07
N LEU A 123 -6.15 3.89 2.54
CA LEU A 123 -4.90 3.54 3.20
C LEU A 123 -4.05 4.77 3.50
N GLN A 124 -3.93 5.71 2.55
CA GLN A 124 -3.24 6.98 2.74
C GLN A 124 -3.83 7.78 3.91
N LYS A 125 -5.16 7.84 4.03
CA LYS A 125 -5.80 8.54 5.16
C LYS A 125 -5.46 7.88 6.49
N GLN A 126 -5.53 6.55 6.56
CA GLN A 126 -5.17 5.81 7.76
C GLN A 126 -3.69 6.00 8.12
N LEU A 127 -2.82 6.08 7.12
CA LEU A 127 -1.40 6.39 7.34
C LEU A 127 -1.20 7.82 7.87
N MET A 128 -1.98 8.80 7.39
CA MET A 128 -1.92 10.16 7.91
C MET A 128 -2.38 10.23 9.37
N GLU A 129 -3.48 9.55 9.71
CA GLU A 129 -3.96 9.41 11.09
C GLU A 129 -2.90 8.74 11.98
N LEU A 130 -2.22 7.70 11.47
CA LEU A 130 -1.11 7.07 12.18
C LEU A 130 0.01 8.07 12.49
N PHE A 131 0.39 8.91 11.52
CA PHE A 131 1.42 9.94 11.75
C PHE A 131 0.99 10.99 12.79
N ASP A 132 -0.29 11.39 12.80
CA ASP A 132 -0.82 12.32 13.80
C ASP A 132 -0.81 11.74 15.22
N LEU A 133 -1.01 10.42 15.35
CA LEU A 133 -1.01 9.71 16.63
C LEU A 133 0.40 9.38 17.15
N ILE A 134 1.38 9.24 16.26
CA ILE A 134 2.77 8.99 16.65
C ILE A 134 3.28 10.23 17.42
N SER A 135 3.42 10.07 18.73
CA SER A 135 4.08 11.07 19.56
C SER A 135 5.59 11.01 19.32
N ILE A 136 6.17 12.11 18.86
CA ILE A 136 7.63 12.27 18.81
C ILE A 136 8.15 12.27 20.24
N SER A 137 8.67 11.13 20.68
CA SER A 137 9.26 10.99 22.01
C SER A 137 10.68 11.53 22.00
N SER A 138 11.22 11.91 23.15
CA SER A 138 12.65 12.26 23.29
C SER A 138 13.61 11.11 22.98
N ALA A 139 13.09 9.90 22.73
CA ALA A 139 13.84 8.71 22.33
C ALA A 139 13.73 8.41 20.82
N SER A 140 13.00 9.22 20.04
CA SER A 140 12.91 9.08 18.58
C SER A 140 14.22 9.53 17.92
N SER A 141 14.71 8.74 16.96
CA SER A 141 15.95 9.07 16.26
C SER A 141 15.73 10.18 15.23
N GLU A 142 16.80 10.86 14.81
CA GLU A 142 16.74 11.86 13.72
C GLU A 142 16.30 11.24 12.39
N GLU A 143 16.66 9.97 12.16
CA GLU A 143 16.24 9.19 11.00
C GLU A 143 14.74 8.89 11.03
N ASP A 144 14.19 8.56 12.20
CA ASP A 144 12.76 8.34 12.43
C ASP A 144 11.95 9.60 12.07
N ILE A 145 12.42 10.76 12.56
CA ILE A 145 11.78 12.06 12.34
C ILE A 145 11.86 12.44 10.86
N THR A 146 13.03 12.25 10.24
CA THR A 146 13.22 12.53 8.81
C THR A 146 12.31 11.64 7.95
N CYS A 147 12.16 10.36 8.32
CA CYS A 147 11.28 9.43 7.65
C CYS A 147 9.81 9.86 7.73
N MET A 148 9.34 10.28 8.91
CA MET A 148 7.99 10.83 9.07
C MET A 148 7.77 12.09 8.22
N VAL A 149 8.70 13.05 8.28
CA VAL A 149 8.59 14.31 7.52
C VAL A 149 8.59 14.04 6.02
N SER A 150 9.45 13.16 5.53
CA SER A 150 9.47 12.75 4.12
C SER A 150 8.14 12.09 3.72
N GLY A 151 7.63 11.18 4.57
CA GLY A 151 6.36 10.51 4.32
C GLY A 151 5.18 11.46 4.22
N ILE A 152 5.04 12.39 5.16
CA ILE A 152 3.97 13.41 5.15
C ILE A 152 4.08 14.29 3.89
N CYS A 153 5.29 14.76 3.57
CA CYS A 153 5.53 15.58 2.37
C CYS A 153 5.17 14.81 1.09
N GLU A 154 5.57 13.54 0.97
CA GLU A 154 5.26 12.71 -0.19
C GLU A 154 3.77 12.44 -0.33
N LEU A 155 3.07 12.15 0.77
CA LEU A 155 1.61 11.96 0.75
C LEU A 155 0.84 13.20 0.30
N GLY A 156 1.39 14.41 0.52
CA GLY A 156 0.79 15.66 0.03
C GLY A 156 0.92 15.90 -1.48
N THR A 157 1.63 15.04 -2.21
CA THR A 157 1.90 15.22 -3.65
C THR A 157 1.09 14.32 -4.59
N PHE A 158 0.30 13.40 -4.03
CA PHE A 158 -0.63 12.54 -4.78
C PHE A 158 -2.05 13.12 -4.79
#